data_AF-A0A967WE40-F1
#
_entry.id   AF-A0A967WE40-F1
#
_cell.length_a   1.000
_cell.length_b   1.000
_cell.length_c   1.000
_cell.angle_alpha   90.00
_cell.angle_beta   90.00
_cell.angle_gamma   90.00
#
_symmetry.space_group_name_H-M   'P 1'
#
loop_
_entity.id
_entity.type
_entity.pdbx_description
1 polymer ?
#
loop_
_entity_poly.entity_id
_entity_poly.type
_entity_poly.pdbx_seq_one_letter_code
_entity_poly.pdbx_strand_id
1 'polypeptide(L)' 'YDYWSDSVRRSILFDAKADILVYGMGEKTVVELAERLRGGGNVADLRGICHIARKKPEGALELPPYEQVA' A
#
# COMPACT_ATOMS: atom_id res chain seq x y z
N TYR A 1 -9.50 7.29 5.15
CA TYR A 1 -10.71 7.87 5.76
C TYR A 1 -10.60 9.37 5.68
N ASP A 2 -11.67 10.02 5.27
CA ASP A 2 -11.77 11.48 5.22
C ASP A 2 -12.58 11.96 6.41
N TYR A 3 -11.92 12.73 7.27
CA TYR A 3 -12.52 13.25 8.50
C TYR A 3 -13.58 14.33 8.21
N TRP A 4 -13.42 15.10 7.13
CA TRP A 4 -14.34 16.21 6.84
C TRP A 4 -15.69 15.73 6.31
N SER A 5 -15.69 14.63 5.56
CA SER A 5 -16.89 14.03 4.98
C SER A 5 -17.39 12.82 5.75
N ASP A 6 -16.75 12.46 6.87
CA ASP A 6 -17.04 11.26 7.68
C ASP A 6 -17.21 9.99 6.83
N SER A 7 -16.30 9.76 5.88
CA SER A 7 -16.43 8.66 4.92
C SER A 7 -15.10 7.98 4.58
N VAL A 8 -15.19 6.70 4.21
CA VAL A 8 -14.03 5.99 3.68
C VAL A 8 -13.80 6.47 2.25
N ARG A 9 -12.52 6.74 1.91
CA ARG A 9 -12.10 7.02 0.54
C ARG A 9 -11.51 5.75 -0.07
N ARG A 10 -11.56 5.66 -1.40
CA ARG A 10 -10.81 4.64 -2.15
C ARG A 10 -9.32 4.71 -1.80
N SER A 11 -8.60 3.64 -2.07
CA SER A 11 -7.15 3.60 -1.82
C SER A 11 -6.45 4.74 -2.55
N ILE A 12 -5.65 5.52 -1.80
CA ILE A 12 -4.91 6.67 -2.31
C ILE A 12 -3.93 6.29 -3.43
N LEU A 13 -3.53 5.02 -3.51
CA LEU A 13 -2.69 4.50 -4.60
C LEU A 13 -3.30 4.78 -5.99
N PHE A 14 -4.63 4.63 -6.12
CA PHE A 14 -5.32 4.88 -7.40
C PHE A 14 -5.43 6.38 -7.69
N ASP A 15 -5.75 7.19 -6.69
CA ASP A 15 -5.90 8.64 -6.85
C ASP A 15 -4.56 9.31 -7.17
N ALA A 16 -3.48 8.87 -6.51
CA ALA A 16 -2.13 9.37 -6.72
C ALA A 16 -1.44 8.79 -7.97
N LYS A 17 -2.03 7.77 -8.62
CA LYS A 17 -1.41 6.99 -9.70
C LYS A 17 -0.02 6.46 -9.31
N ALA A 18 0.11 6.00 -8.06
CA ALA A 18 1.36 5.49 -7.52
C ALA A 18 1.37 3.96 -7.56
N ASP A 19 2.55 3.38 -7.76
CA ASP A 19 2.74 1.93 -7.70
C ASP A 19 2.91 1.43 -6.25
N ILE A 20 3.54 2.25 -5.40
CA ILE A 20 3.91 1.91 -4.02
C ILE A 20 3.62 3.08 -3.10
N LEU A 21 3.00 2.79 -1.96
CA LEU A 21 2.81 3.70 -0.83
C LEU A 21 3.70 3.23 0.32
N VAL A 22 4.55 4.12 0.83
CA VAL A 22 5.32 3.89 2.06
C VAL A 22 4.53 4.42 3.25
N TYR A 23 4.42 3.66 4.33
CA TYR A 23 3.70 4.05 5.55
C TYR A 23 4.46 3.70 6.83
N GLY A 24 4.13 4.37 7.93
CA GLY A 24 4.81 4.19 9.22
C GLY A 24 6.14 4.94 9.28
N MET A 25 7.19 4.31 9.84
CA MET A 25 8.54 4.86 9.90
C MET A 25 9.23 4.74 8.53
N GLY A 26 8.91 5.67 7.63
CA GLY A 26 9.25 5.60 6.22
C GLY A 26 10.73 5.81 5.90
N GLU A 27 11.54 6.40 6.79
CA GLU A 27 12.94 6.75 6.50
C GLU A 27 13.80 5.52 6.21
N LYS A 28 13.59 4.42 6.95
CA LYS A 28 14.31 3.16 6.70
C LYS A 28 13.72 2.42 5.51
N THR A 29 12.40 2.34 5.44
CA THR A 29 11.68 1.65 4.36
C THR A 29 11.97 2.28 2.99
N VAL A 30 12.07 3.62 2.89
CA VAL A 30 12.35 4.29 1.61
C VAL A 30 13.77 4.00 1.12
N VAL A 31 14.75 3.95 2.02
CA VAL A 31 16.13 3.60 1.68
C VAL A 31 16.20 2.14 1.23
N GLU A 32 15.62 1.20 1.99
CA GLU A 32 15.60 -0.21 1.61
C GLU A 32 14.84 -0.46 0.29
N LEU A 33 13.72 0.26 0.08
CA LEU A 33 12.99 0.21 -1.18
C LEU A 33 13.85 0.66 -2.35
N ALA A 34 14.56 1.78 -2.22
CA ALA A 34 15.45 2.30 -3.27
C ALA A 34 16.60 1.33 -3.59
N GLU A 35 17.20 0.72 -2.56
CA GLU A 35 18.25 -0.30 -2.72
C GLU A 35 17.75 -1.52 -3.48
N ARG A 36 16.57 -2.06 -3.11
CA ARG A 36 15.98 -3.22 -3.78
C ARG A 36 15.59 -2.93 -5.22
N LEU A 37 14.99 -1.77 -5.49
CA LEU A 37 14.65 -1.34 -6.84
C LEU A 37 15.90 -1.20 -7.71
N ARG A 38 16.98 -0.61 -7.17
CA ARG A 38 18.26 -0.50 -7.88
C ARG A 38 18.87 -1.86 -8.20
N GLY A 39 18.70 -2.85 -7.31
CA GLY A 39 19.15 -4.22 -7.52
C GLY A 39 18.22 -5.09 -8.39
N GLY A 40 17.06 -4.58 -8.83
CA GLY A 40 16.05 -5.37 -9.53
C GLY A 40 15.40 -6.46 -8.65
N GLY A 41 15.47 -6.30 -7.33
CA GLY A 41 14.93 -7.26 -6.37
C GLY A 41 13.41 -7.16 -6.19
N ASN A 42 12.84 -8.17 -5.54
CA ASN A 42 11.44 -8.14 -5.14
C ASN A 42 11.23 -7.15 -3.98
N VAL A 43 10.24 -6.28 -4.13
CA VAL A 43 9.84 -5.30 -3.11
C VAL A 43 8.57 -5.71 -2.37
N ALA A 44 7.84 -6.72 -2.85
CA ALA A 44 6.50 -7.07 -2.35
C ALA A 44 6.48 -7.58 -0.90
N ASP A 45 7.60 -8.11 -0.41
CA ASP A 45 7.81 -8.58 0.97
C ASP A 45 8.38 -7.50 1.90
N LEU A 46 8.65 -6.30 1.38
CA LEU A 46 9.18 -5.20 2.18
C LEU A 46 8.13 -4.73 3.21
N ARG A 47 8.54 -4.60 4.47
CA ARG A 47 7.65 -4.11 5.53
C ARG A 47 7.49 -2.59 5.44
N GLY A 48 6.28 -2.11 5.70
CA GLY A 48 5.97 -0.67 5.67
C GLY A 48 5.66 -0.14 4.27
N ILE A 49 5.38 -1.03 3.31
CA ILE A 49 4.85 -0.64 2.00
C ILE A 49 3.49 -1.26 1.72
N CYS A 50 2.72 -0.59 0.87
CA CYS A 50 1.49 -1.08 0.28
C CYS A 50 1.60 -0.92 -1.25
N HIS A 51 1.14 -1.92 -2.00
CA HIS A 51 1.13 -1.90 -3.46
C HIS A 51 -0.14 -2.57 -4.00
N ILE A 52 -0.43 -2.34 -5.28
CA ILE A 52 -1.58 -2.96 -5.95
C ILE A 52 -1.25 -4.42 -6.27
N ALA A 53 -1.99 -5.35 -5.65
CA ALA A 53 -1.85 -6.79 -5.91
C ALA A 53 -3.03 -7.31 -6.74
N ARG A 54 -2.75 -8.12 -7.78
CA ARG A 54 -3.79 -8.77 -8.59
C ARG A 54 -4.42 -9.99 -7.92
N LYS A 55 -3.73 -10.58 -6.95
CA LYS A 55 -4.16 -11.76 -6.21
C LYS A 55 -3.95 -11.51 -4.72
N LYS A 56 -4.91 -11.96 -3.93
CA LYS A 56 -4.79 -12.01 -2.47
C LYS A 56 -3.67 -13.00 -2.09
N PRO A 57 -2.71 -12.60 -1.23
CA PRO A 57 -1.73 -13.53 -0.68
C PRO A 57 -2.38 -14.61 0.19
N GLU A 58 -1.79 -15.80 0.23
CA GLU A 58 -2.26 -16.88 1.11
C GLU A 58 -2.12 -16.47 2.59
N GLY A 59 -3.14 -16.80 3.39
CA GLY A 59 -3.15 -16.47 4.83
C GLY A 59 -3.38 -14.99 5.16
N ALA A 60 -3.56 -14.11 4.16
CA ALA A 60 -3.86 -12.71 4.40
C ALA A 60 -5.27 -12.51 4.98
N LEU A 61 -5.37 -11.59 5.95
CA LEU A 61 -6.65 -11.09 6.43
C LEU A 61 -7.30 -10.27 5.33
N GLU A 62 -8.51 -10.65 4.94
CA GLU A 62 -9.31 -9.91 3.97
C GLU A 62 -10.17 -8.88 4.70
N LEU A 63 -10.07 -7.62 4.26
CA LEU A 63 -10.88 -6.53 4.77
C LEU A 63 -12.12 -6.36 3.89
N PRO A 64 -13.23 -5.81 4.42
CA PRO A 64 -14.40 -5.50 3.60
C PRO A 64 -14.02 -4.62 2.40
N PRO A 65 -14.61 -4.88 1.22
CA PRO A 65 -14.38 -4.07 0.03
C PRO A 65 -14.90 -2.64 0.23
N TYR A 66 -14.37 -1.70 -0.54
CA TYR A 66 -14.74 -0.28 -0.46
C TYR A 66 -16.26 -0.07 -0.53
N GLU A 67 -16.94 -0.79 -1.41
CA GLU A 67 -18.39 -0.71 -1.63
C GLU A 67 -19.22 -1.04 -0.38
N GLN A 68 -18.66 -1.74 0.61
CA GLN A 68 -19.34 -2.08 1.86
C GLN A 68 -19.08 -1.07 2.99
N VAL A 69 -18.06 -0.20 2.85
CA VAL A 69 -17.60 0.73 3.89
C VAL A 69 -17.63 2.20 3.47
N ALA A 70 -17.94 2.47 2.20
CA ALA A 70 -18.02 3.81 1.61
C ALA A 70 -19.18 4.63 2.16
#